data_AF-A0A8T4BRW5-F1
#
_entry.id   AF-A0A8T4BRW5-F1
#
_cell.length_a   1.000
_cell.length_b   1.000
_cell.length_c   1.000
_cell.angle_alpha   90.00
_cell.angle_beta   90.00
_cell.angle_gamma   90.00
#
_symmetry.space_group_name_H-M   'P 1'
#
loop_
_entity.id
_entity.type
_entity.pdbx_description
1 polymer ?
#
loop_
_entity_poly.entity_id
_entity_poly.type
_entity_poly.pdbx_seq_one_letter_code
_entity_poly.pdbx_strand_id
1 'polypeptide(L)'
;MVLTQEQLEMIQKQLVGLPPEEQQKKMQEILAQLPPEDVEALRQQQCPFCMIAAGKIPAKTVYEDDMVKAVLDINPANKGHILIFPKTHYQLLFTMPDNEVARIFQVANKLSKAVFEIVGAQGTNIFVANGQAAGQNAPHVLVHVIPRFEDDKVGLVWQPKKIEEKEMEEVAAKLKEIKITIGEEKPVVEEAEVEKEETEEEQRIP
;
A
#
# COMPACT_ATOMS: atom_id res chain seq x y z
N MET A 1 -7.95 -16.24 12.78
CA MET A 1 -7.04 -17.37 13.06
C MET A 1 -6.63 -17.89 11.69
N VAL A 2 -5.43 -17.55 11.19
CA VAL A 2 -5.07 -17.74 9.77
C VAL A 2 -5.46 -19.13 9.25
N LEU A 3 -6.12 -19.19 8.08
CA LEU A 3 -6.52 -20.44 7.43
C LEU A 3 -5.34 -21.40 7.36
N THR A 4 -5.58 -22.62 7.83
CA THR A 4 -4.61 -23.72 7.74
C THR A 4 -4.34 -24.10 6.29
N GLN A 5 -3.19 -24.71 6.05
CA GLN A 5 -2.81 -25.20 4.72
C GLN A 5 -3.84 -26.21 4.16
N GLU A 6 -4.47 -27.00 5.02
CA GLU A 6 -5.57 -27.91 4.66
C GLU A 6 -6.82 -27.14 4.19
N GLN A 7 -7.19 -26.04 4.86
CA GLN A 7 -8.31 -25.19 4.45
C GLN A 7 -8.03 -24.52 3.10
N LEU A 8 -6.79 -24.07 2.86
CA LEU A 8 -6.38 -23.51 1.57
C LEU A 8 -6.48 -24.54 0.43
N GLU A 9 -6.02 -25.76 0.69
CA GLU A 9 -6.13 -26.86 -0.28
C GLU A 9 -7.59 -27.25 -0.56
N MET A 10 -8.46 -27.22 0.45
CA MET A 10 -9.90 -27.43 0.26
C MET A 10 -10.52 -26.35 -0.63
N ILE A 11 -10.20 -25.07 -0.40
CA ILE A 11 -10.67 -23.96 -1.24
C ILE A 11 -10.16 -24.15 -2.67
N GLN A 12 -8.88 -24.46 -2.87
CA GLN A 12 -8.32 -24.69 -4.20
C GLN A 12 -9.01 -25.85 -4.92
N LYS A 13 -9.24 -26.99 -4.24
CA LYS A 13 -9.97 -28.14 -4.82
C LYS A 13 -11.38 -27.78 -5.26
N GLN A 14 -12.06 -26.85 -4.59
CA GLN A 14 -13.40 -26.41 -4.96
C GLN A 14 -13.44 -25.55 -6.23
N LEU A 15 -12.30 -24.98 -6.64
CA LEU A 15 -12.16 -24.07 -7.78
C LEU A 15 -11.56 -24.76 -9.01
N VAL A 16 -10.75 -25.81 -8.81
CA VAL A 16 -10.12 -26.58 -9.89
C VAL A 16 -11.18 -27.15 -10.84
N GLY A 17 -10.97 -26.95 -12.15
CA GLY A 17 -11.86 -27.46 -13.20
C GLY A 17 -13.05 -26.54 -13.54
N LEU A 18 -13.26 -25.45 -12.81
CA LEU A 18 -14.30 -24.45 -13.13
C LEU A 18 -13.79 -23.42 -14.16
N PRO A 19 -14.67 -22.86 -15.01
CA PRO A 19 -14.37 -21.69 -15.83
C PRO A 19 -13.97 -20.47 -14.97
N PRO A 20 -13.14 -19.52 -15.48
CA PRO A 20 -12.65 -18.38 -14.70
C PRO A 20 -13.74 -17.52 -14.03
N GLU A 21 -14.86 -17.29 -14.72
CA GLU A 21 -15.98 -16.51 -14.17
C GLU A 21 -16.69 -17.25 -13.01
N GLU A 22 -16.84 -18.57 -13.12
CA GLU A 22 -17.40 -19.40 -12.05
C GLU A 22 -16.44 -19.54 -10.87
N GLN A 23 -15.13 -19.60 -11.13
CA GLN A 23 -14.10 -19.55 -10.08
C GLN A 23 -14.19 -18.25 -9.29
N GLN A 24 -14.34 -17.10 -9.97
CA GLN A 24 -14.49 -15.80 -9.30
C GLN A 24 -15.75 -15.75 -8.44
N LYS A 25 -16.89 -16.18 -8.98
CA LYS A 25 -18.15 -16.19 -8.23
C LYS A 25 -18.07 -17.10 -7.00
N LYS A 26 -17.56 -18.33 -7.18
CA LYS A 26 -17.44 -19.28 -6.08
C LYS A 26 -16.42 -18.84 -5.04
N MET A 27 -15.33 -18.20 -5.46
CA MET A 27 -14.40 -17.55 -4.54
C MET A 27 -15.10 -16.47 -3.72
N GLN A 28 -15.91 -15.60 -4.34
CA GLN A 28 -16.68 -14.59 -3.60
C GLN A 28 -17.62 -15.20 -2.58
N GLU A 29 -18.31 -16.29 -2.93
CA GLU A 29 -19.20 -17.02 -2.01
C GLU A 29 -18.44 -17.62 -0.82
N ILE A 30 -17.26 -18.21 -1.06
CA ILE A 30 -16.38 -18.74 0.00
C ILE A 30 -15.89 -17.61 0.90
N LEU A 31 -15.39 -16.52 0.32
CA LEU A 31 -14.89 -15.37 1.08
C LEU A 31 -15.98 -14.74 1.96
N ALA A 32 -17.24 -14.72 1.51
CA ALA A 32 -18.36 -14.18 2.27
C ALA A 32 -18.73 -15.01 3.51
N GLN A 33 -18.28 -16.27 3.60
CA GLN A 33 -18.56 -17.17 4.72
C GLN A 33 -17.41 -17.22 5.74
N LEU A 34 -16.27 -16.61 5.42
CA LEU A 34 -15.10 -16.60 6.27
C LEU A 34 -15.11 -15.41 7.25
N PRO A 35 -14.50 -15.56 8.44
CA PRO A 35 -14.22 -14.42 9.31
C PRO A 35 -13.39 -13.34 8.59
N PRO A 36 -13.64 -12.04 8.82
CA PRO A 36 -12.92 -10.96 8.15
C PRO A 36 -11.39 -11.05 8.27
N GLU A 37 -10.89 -11.51 9.43
CA GLU A 37 -9.47 -11.71 9.69
C GLU A 37 -8.85 -12.81 8.81
N ASP A 38 -9.62 -13.84 8.47
CA ASP A 38 -9.16 -14.97 7.68
C ASP A 38 -9.19 -14.64 6.18
N VAL A 39 -10.17 -13.84 5.75
CA VAL A 39 -10.23 -13.25 4.40
C VAL A 39 -9.00 -12.37 4.16
N GLU A 40 -8.63 -11.54 5.14
CA GLU A 40 -7.51 -10.63 5.00
C GLU A 40 -6.17 -11.37 4.98
N ALA A 41 -6.01 -12.37 5.85
CA ALA A 41 -4.84 -13.23 5.83
C ALA A 41 -4.68 -13.98 4.49
N LEU A 42 -5.79 -14.44 3.90
CA LEU A 42 -5.78 -15.09 2.59
C LEU A 42 -5.37 -14.13 1.47
N ARG A 43 -5.89 -12.90 1.47
CA ARG A 43 -5.51 -11.86 0.52
C ARG A 43 -4.03 -11.52 0.61
N GLN A 44 -3.51 -11.37 1.83
CA GLN A 44 -2.10 -11.12 2.07
C GLN A 44 -1.22 -12.26 1.53
N GLN A 45 -1.62 -13.51 1.75
CA GLN A 45 -0.88 -14.69 1.25
C GLN A 45 -0.88 -14.79 -0.27
N GLN A 46 -1.94 -14.33 -0.94
CA GLN A 46 -2.06 -14.35 -2.40
C GLN A 46 -1.56 -13.05 -3.06
N CYS A 47 -1.22 -12.04 -2.27
CA CYS A 47 -0.74 -10.76 -2.78
C CYS A 47 0.70 -10.86 -3.31
N PRO A 48 0.95 -10.59 -4.61
CA PRO A 48 2.30 -10.61 -5.17
C PRO A 48 3.25 -9.63 -4.47
N PHE A 49 2.75 -8.46 -4.05
CA PHE A 49 3.56 -7.44 -3.39
C PHE A 49 3.92 -7.80 -1.94
N CYS A 50 3.05 -8.52 -1.23
CA CYS A 50 3.42 -9.13 0.06
C CYS A 50 4.51 -10.19 -0.12
N MET A 51 4.44 -11.00 -1.18
CA MET A 51 5.48 -11.97 -1.48
C MET A 51 6.81 -11.30 -1.85
N ILE A 52 6.78 -10.17 -2.59
CA ILE A 52 7.98 -9.37 -2.90
C ILE A 52 8.55 -8.71 -1.64
N ALA A 53 7.68 -8.15 -0.77
CA ALA A 53 8.08 -7.57 0.51
C ALA A 53 8.77 -8.62 1.39
N ALA A 54 8.23 -9.84 1.44
CA ALA A 54 8.79 -10.97 2.17
C ALA A 54 10.00 -11.65 1.49
N GLY A 55 10.43 -11.17 0.32
CA GLY A 55 11.56 -11.74 -0.43
C GLY A 55 11.30 -13.12 -1.06
N LYS A 56 10.04 -13.57 -1.12
CA LYS A 56 9.64 -14.86 -1.72
C LYS A 56 9.64 -14.81 -3.25
N ILE A 57 9.39 -13.64 -3.83
CA ILE A 57 9.47 -13.38 -5.27
C ILE A 57 10.63 -12.41 -5.54
N PRO A 58 11.53 -12.71 -6.49
CA PRO A 58 12.60 -11.80 -6.84
C PRO A 58 12.06 -10.53 -7.50
N ALA A 59 12.59 -9.38 -7.12
CA ALA A 59 12.29 -8.10 -7.75
C ALA A 59 13.56 -7.25 -7.86
N LYS A 60 13.55 -6.28 -8.78
CA LYS A 60 14.64 -5.30 -8.93
C LYS A 60 14.43 -4.16 -7.94
N THR A 61 14.78 -4.41 -6.68
CA THR A 61 14.69 -3.42 -5.59
C THR A 61 15.61 -2.23 -5.83
N VAL A 62 15.07 -1.02 -5.73
CA VAL A 62 15.82 0.25 -5.86
C VAL A 62 15.86 1.04 -4.55
N TYR A 63 14.97 0.72 -3.61
CA TYR A 63 14.94 1.27 -2.27
C TYR A 63 14.22 0.30 -1.32
N GLU A 64 14.69 0.19 -0.09
CA GLU A 64 14.04 -0.58 0.96
C GLU A 64 14.42 0.00 2.33
N ASP A 65 13.41 0.19 3.19
CA ASP A 65 13.58 0.45 4.62
C ASP A 65 12.63 -0.45 5.42
N ASP A 66 12.45 -0.18 6.72
CA ASP A 66 11.63 -1.01 7.60
C ASP A 66 10.13 -0.98 7.24
N MET A 67 9.66 0.07 6.56
CA MET A 67 8.24 0.29 6.27
C MET A 67 7.90 0.15 4.78
N VAL A 68 8.82 0.53 3.89
CA VAL A 68 8.55 0.74 2.47
C VAL A 68 9.57 -0.03 1.62
N LYS A 69 9.08 -0.56 0.51
CA LYS A 69 9.92 -1.14 -0.55
C LYS A 69 9.57 -0.51 -1.89
N ALA A 70 10.59 -0.27 -2.71
CA ALA A 70 10.45 0.21 -4.08
C ALA A 70 11.19 -0.71 -5.05
N VAL A 71 10.53 -1.05 -6.14
CA VAL A 71 11.06 -1.96 -7.17
C VAL A 71 10.80 -1.38 -8.56
N LEU A 72 11.60 -1.77 -9.55
CA LEU A 72 11.26 -1.50 -10.95
C LEU A 72 10.08 -2.38 -11.38
N ASP A 73 9.13 -1.77 -12.09
CA ASP A 73 8.02 -2.49 -12.71
C ASP A 73 8.55 -3.43 -13.82
N ILE A 74 8.06 -4.66 -13.84
CA ILE A 74 8.37 -5.65 -14.88
C ILE A 74 7.58 -5.41 -16.16
N ASN A 75 6.45 -4.70 -16.08
CA ASN A 75 5.63 -4.26 -17.19
C ASN A 75 5.56 -2.72 -17.20
N PRO A 76 6.71 -2.04 -17.40
CA PRO A 76 6.81 -0.61 -17.20
C PRO A 76 6.03 0.18 -18.26
N ALA A 77 5.36 1.26 -17.84
CA ALA A 77 4.78 2.22 -18.78
C ALA A 77 5.88 2.98 -19.56
N ASN A 78 7.01 3.24 -18.89
CA ASN A 78 8.21 3.85 -19.47
C ASN A 78 9.46 3.33 -18.76
N LYS A 79 10.62 3.47 -19.41
CA LYS A 79 11.92 3.15 -18.79
C LYS A 79 12.07 3.88 -17.46
N GLY A 80 12.31 3.12 -16.40
CA GLY A 80 12.42 3.66 -15.04
C GLY A 80 11.10 3.72 -14.26
N HIS A 81 10.02 3.08 -14.73
CA HIS A 81 8.79 2.94 -13.93
C HIS A 81 9.09 2.22 -12.62
N ILE A 82 8.83 2.89 -11.49
CA ILE A 82 9.03 2.37 -10.14
C ILE A 82 7.68 2.16 -9.47
N LEU A 83 7.53 1.02 -8.80
CA LEU A 83 6.42 0.71 -7.90
C LEU A 83 6.92 0.81 -6.47
N ILE A 84 6.26 1.63 -5.66
CA ILE A 84 6.55 1.83 -4.23
C ILE A 84 5.36 1.35 -3.43
N PHE A 85 5.59 0.53 -2.41
CA PHE A 85 4.52 -0.07 -1.61
C PHE A 85 4.96 -0.26 -0.16
N PRO A 86 4.01 -0.21 0.80
CA PRO A 86 4.30 -0.56 2.18
C PRO A 86 4.59 -2.05 2.30
N LYS A 87 5.46 -2.43 3.24
CA LYS A 87 5.71 -3.84 3.58
C LYS A 87 4.49 -4.48 4.25
N THR A 88 3.76 -3.70 5.04
CA THR A 88 2.44 -4.06 5.58
C THR A 88 1.41 -4.11 4.44
N HIS A 89 0.48 -5.06 4.52
CA HIS A 89 -0.59 -5.18 3.53
C HIS A 89 -1.67 -4.13 3.78
N TYR A 90 -1.93 -3.31 2.77
CA TYR A 90 -3.08 -2.42 2.71
C TYR A 90 -3.66 -2.50 1.30
N GLN A 91 -4.97 -2.68 1.20
CA GLN A 91 -5.61 -2.73 -0.12
C GLN A 91 -5.78 -1.33 -0.72
N LEU A 92 -6.07 -0.31 0.09
CA LEU A 92 -6.38 1.05 -0.38
C LEU A 92 -5.57 2.07 0.40
N LEU A 93 -5.17 3.18 -0.23
CA LEU A 93 -4.30 4.17 0.40
C LEU A 93 -4.92 4.77 1.66
N PHE A 94 -6.23 5.01 1.65
CA PHE A 94 -6.95 5.61 2.79
C PHE A 94 -7.16 4.65 3.97
N THR A 95 -6.72 3.39 3.87
CA THR A 95 -6.69 2.46 5.01
C THR A 95 -5.31 2.45 5.70
N MET A 96 -4.33 3.17 5.16
CA MET A 96 -3.00 3.27 5.75
C MET A 96 -2.99 4.29 6.91
N PRO A 97 -2.15 4.06 7.94
CA PRO A 97 -1.85 5.09 8.92
C PRO A 97 -1.14 6.31 8.28
N ASP A 98 -1.43 7.50 8.81
CA ASP A 98 -0.91 8.77 8.25
C ASP A 98 0.62 8.83 8.17
N ASN A 99 1.32 8.25 9.15
CA ASN A 99 2.78 8.21 9.17
C ASN A 99 3.35 7.33 8.04
N GLU A 100 2.71 6.21 7.72
CA GLU A 100 3.08 5.36 6.57
C GLU A 100 2.79 6.07 5.24
N VAL A 101 1.65 6.78 5.15
CA VAL A 101 1.31 7.61 3.98
C VAL A 101 2.36 8.71 3.79
N ALA A 102 2.76 9.40 4.86
CA ALA A 102 3.81 10.40 4.78
C ALA A 102 5.13 9.77 4.30
N ARG A 103 5.50 8.61 4.86
CA ARG A 103 6.75 7.91 4.52
C ARG A 103 6.79 7.50 3.05
N ILE A 104 5.74 6.88 2.53
CA ILE A 104 5.72 6.37 1.15
C ILE A 104 5.84 7.51 0.13
N PHE A 105 5.18 8.65 0.37
CA PHE A 105 5.27 9.81 -0.52
C PHE A 105 6.59 10.57 -0.40
N GLN A 106 7.24 10.58 0.78
CA GLN A 106 8.62 11.05 0.90
C GLN A 106 9.57 10.23 0.02
N VAL A 107 9.46 8.90 0.08
CA VAL A 107 10.25 7.99 -0.77
C VAL A 107 9.92 8.22 -2.25
N ALA A 108 8.64 8.33 -2.61
CA ALA A 108 8.20 8.61 -3.98
C ALA A 108 8.80 9.89 -4.54
N ASN A 109 8.78 10.98 -3.78
CA ASN A 109 9.38 12.25 -4.20
C ASN A 109 10.89 12.12 -4.47
N LYS A 110 11.64 11.43 -3.58
CA LYS A 110 13.08 11.22 -3.75
C LYS A 110 13.40 10.36 -4.97
N LEU A 111 12.67 9.26 -5.16
CA LEU A 111 12.84 8.37 -6.30
C LEU A 111 12.40 9.02 -7.62
N SER A 112 11.34 9.83 -7.60
CA SER A 112 10.90 10.63 -8.75
C SER A 112 11.98 11.57 -9.24
N LYS A 113 12.65 12.30 -8.33
CA LYS A 113 13.79 13.14 -8.68
C LYS A 113 14.95 12.32 -9.25
N ALA A 114 15.33 11.24 -8.57
CA ALA A 114 16.47 10.42 -8.99
C ALA A 114 16.25 9.80 -10.37
N VAL A 115 15.07 9.21 -10.61
CA VAL A 115 14.79 8.57 -11.89
C VAL A 115 14.70 9.56 -13.03
N PHE A 116 14.12 10.75 -12.78
CA PHE A 116 14.06 11.84 -13.76
C PHE A 116 15.44 12.16 -14.34
N GLU A 117 16.44 12.31 -13.46
CA GLU A 117 17.83 12.58 -13.86
C GLU A 117 18.49 11.37 -14.54
N ILE A 118 18.34 10.16 -13.97
CA ILE A 118 19.02 8.94 -14.46
C ILE A 118 18.58 8.54 -15.86
N VAL A 119 17.29 8.67 -16.19
CA VAL A 119 16.77 8.25 -17.50
C VAL A 119 16.65 9.41 -18.49
N GLY A 120 17.00 10.63 -18.08
CA GLY A 120 16.85 11.83 -18.90
C GLY A 120 15.39 12.14 -19.23
N ALA A 121 14.49 11.97 -18.27
CA ALA A 121 13.07 12.24 -18.46
C ALA A 121 12.80 13.74 -18.61
N GLN A 122 11.67 14.08 -19.25
CA GLN A 122 11.18 15.45 -19.38
C GLN A 122 10.07 15.76 -18.35
N GLY A 123 9.58 14.73 -17.65
CA GLY A 123 8.65 14.86 -16.53
C GLY A 123 8.54 13.57 -15.72
N THR A 124 7.72 13.59 -14.68
CA THR A 124 7.35 12.41 -13.89
C THR A 124 5.89 12.49 -13.47
N ASN A 125 5.20 11.36 -13.46
CA ASN A 125 3.91 11.23 -12.79
C ASN A 125 4.07 10.40 -11.52
N ILE A 126 3.42 10.85 -10.44
CA ILE A 126 3.16 10.04 -9.25
C ILE A 126 1.67 9.69 -9.28
N PHE A 127 1.35 8.40 -9.28
CA PHE A 127 -0.03 7.91 -9.46
C PHE A 127 -0.36 6.83 -8.45
N VAL A 128 -1.57 6.90 -7.89
CA VAL A 128 -2.14 5.88 -7.00
C VAL A 128 -3.56 5.61 -7.48
N ALA A 129 -3.88 4.34 -7.70
CA ALA A 129 -5.25 3.91 -7.97
C ALA A 129 -5.87 3.28 -6.71
N ASN A 130 -6.96 3.87 -6.22
CA ASN A 130 -7.76 3.30 -5.14
C ASN A 130 -9.01 2.63 -5.73
N GLY A 131 -9.00 1.30 -5.80
CA GLY A 131 -10.08 0.49 -6.33
C GLY A 131 -10.00 0.22 -7.83
N GLN A 132 -10.69 -0.84 -8.26
CA GLN A 132 -10.63 -1.34 -9.64
C GLN A 132 -11.11 -0.30 -10.66
N ALA A 133 -12.14 0.49 -10.33
CA ALA A 133 -12.64 1.56 -11.19
C ALA A 133 -11.62 2.68 -11.44
N ALA A 134 -10.65 2.85 -10.54
CA ALA A 134 -9.53 3.79 -10.69
C ALA A 134 -8.33 3.18 -11.43
N GLY A 135 -8.41 1.91 -11.85
CA GLY A 135 -7.32 1.19 -12.53
C GLY A 135 -6.38 0.41 -11.59
N GLN A 136 -6.80 0.12 -10.36
CA GLN A 136 -6.01 -0.70 -9.44
C GLN A 136 -6.02 -2.17 -9.89
N ASN A 137 -4.84 -2.71 -10.22
CA ASN A 137 -4.69 -4.07 -10.78
C ASN A 137 -4.20 -5.11 -9.76
N ALA A 138 -3.77 -4.68 -8.58
CA ALA A 138 -3.32 -5.56 -7.51
C ALA A 138 -3.94 -5.13 -6.17
N PRO A 139 -4.30 -6.08 -5.30
CA PRO A 139 -4.88 -5.78 -3.99
C PRO A 139 -3.80 -5.35 -2.98
N HIS A 140 -2.97 -4.38 -3.35
CA HIS A 140 -1.97 -3.75 -2.48
C HIS A 140 -1.85 -2.28 -2.88
N VAL A 141 -1.58 -1.39 -1.94
CA VAL A 141 -1.25 0.00 -2.23
C VAL A 141 0.02 0.07 -3.08
N LEU A 142 -0.11 0.64 -4.27
CA LEU A 142 1.01 0.94 -5.16
C LEU A 142 1.04 2.44 -5.44
N VAL A 143 2.17 3.06 -5.10
CA VAL A 143 2.53 4.39 -5.58
C VAL A 143 3.44 4.20 -6.80
N HIS A 144 2.90 4.54 -7.96
CA HIS A 144 3.62 4.52 -9.22
C HIS A 144 4.43 5.79 -9.37
N VAL A 145 5.70 5.67 -9.75
CA VAL A 145 6.53 6.78 -10.23
C VAL A 145 6.90 6.49 -11.67
N ILE A 146 6.32 7.23 -12.62
CA ILE A 146 6.43 7.00 -14.06
C ILE A 146 7.21 8.17 -14.68
N PRO A 147 8.46 7.95 -15.15
CA PRO A 147 9.17 8.94 -15.96
C PRO A 147 8.40 9.21 -17.26
N ARG A 148 8.36 10.47 -17.69
CA ARG A 148 7.63 10.94 -18.87
C ARG A 148 8.57 11.53 -19.91
N PHE A 149 8.27 11.24 -21.16
CA PHE A 149 8.94 11.80 -22.32
C PHE A 149 7.89 12.42 -23.24
N GLU A 150 8.29 13.42 -24.00
CA GLU A 150 7.46 14.00 -25.05
C GLU A 150 7.04 12.89 -26.02
N ASP A 151 5.76 12.87 -26.36
CA ASP A 151 5.16 11.86 -27.25
C ASP A 151 5.31 10.39 -26.83
N ASP A 152 5.55 10.09 -25.55
CA ASP A 152 5.73 8.72 -25.03
C ASP A 152 4.49 7.80 -25.11
N LYS A 153 3.35 8.35 -25.54
CA LYS A 153 2.06 7.65 -25.70
C LYS A 153 1.52 7.03 -24.41
N VAL A 154 2.07 7.39 -23.24
CA VAL A 154 1.52 7.00 -21.94
C VAL A 154 0.30 7.88 -21.65
N GLY A 155 -0.87 7.23 -21.55
CA GLY A 155 -2.15 7.91 -21.34
C GLY A 155 -2.37 8.35 -19.90
N LEU A 156 -2.48 9.66 -19.68
CA LEU A 156 -2.97 10.29 -18.44
C LEU A 156 -3.78 11.55 -18.81
N VAL A 157 -4.86 11.35 -19.55
CA VAL A 157 -5.71 12.44 -20.06
C VAL A 157 -7.13 12.22 -19.58
N TRP A 158 -7.71 13.22 -18.91
CA TRP A 158 -9.12 13.27 -18.55
C TRP A 158 -9.85 14.21 -19.50
N GLN A 159 -11.02 13.79 -19.96
CA GLN A 159 -11.95 14.67 -20.66
C GLN A 159 -12.78 15.41 -19.60
N PRO A 160 -12.70 16.76 -19.51
CA PRO A 160 -13.47 17.51 -18.53
C PRO A 160 -14.97 17.26 -18.72
N LYS A 161 -15.65 16.84 -17.65
CA LYS A 161 -17.11 16.72 -17.63
C LYS A 161 -17.70 18.04 -17.14
N LYS A 162 -18.83 18.44 -17.70
CA LYS A 162 -19.65 19.53 -17.15
C LYS A 162 -20.49 18.95 -16.02
N ILE A 163 -20.44 19.60 -14.86
CA ILE A 163 -21.20 19.26 -13.65
C ILE A 163 -22.00 20.50 -13.28
N GLU A 164 -23.23 20.34 -12.79
CA GLU A 164 -24.06 21.47 -12.38
C GLU A 164 -23.50 22.11 -11.09
N GLU A 165 -23.62 23.43 -10.97
CA GLU A 165 -23.11 24.18 -9.80
C GLU A 165 -23.71 23.67 -8.49
N LYS A 166 -25.01 23.36 -8.50
CA LYS A 166 -25.72 22.79 -7.35
C LYS A 166 -25.13 21.45 -6.89
N GLU A 167 -24.75 20.57 -7.81
CA GLU A 167 -24.14 19.28 -7.48
C GLU A 167 -22.75 19.48 -6.84
N MET A 168 -21.98 20.46 -7.35
CA MET A 168 -20.69 20.82 -6.76
C MET A 168 -20.82 21.38 -5.35
N GLU A 169 -21.82 22.25 -5.11
CA GLU A 169 -22.10 22.80 -3.78
C GLU A 169 -22.52 21.72 -2.78
N GLU A 170 -23.36 20.78 -3.21
CA GLU A 170 -23.79 19.65 -2.36
C GLU A 170 -22.59 18.80 -1.91
N VAL A 171 -21.71 18.44 -2.85
CA VAL A 171 -20.50 17.66 -2.55
C VAL A 171 -19.56 18.46 -1.63
N ALA A 172 -19.36 19.75 -1.90
CA ALA A 172 -18.51 20.60 -1.08
C ALA A 172 -19.03 20.74 0.36
N ALA A 173 -20.34 20.85 0.55
CA ALA A 173 -20.95 20.91 1.88
C ALA A 173 -20.69 19.62 2.66
N LYS A 174 -20.94 18.45 2.05
CA LYS A 174 -20.69 17.13 2.66
C LYS A 174 -19.22 16.93 3.04
N LEU A 175 -18.29 17.36 2.19
CA LEU A 175 -16.86 17.26 2.47
C LEU A 175 -16.41 18.17 3.63
N LYS A 176 -17.00 19.36 3.77
CA LYS A 176 -16.69 20.30 4.87
C LYS A 176 -17.17 19.82 6.24
N GLU A 177 -18.17 18.94 6.28
CA GLU A 177 -18.65 18.33 7.53
C GLU A 177 -17.67 17.29 8.08
N ILE A 178 -16.79 16.74 7.24
CA ILE A 178 -15.77 15.77 7.63
C ILE A 178 -14.62 16.50 8.32
N LYS A 179 -14.37 16.19 9.60
CA LYS A 179 -13.20 16.68 10.33
C LYS A 179 -11.95 15.93 9.87
N ILE A 180 -11.09 16.61 9.13
CA ILE A 180 -9.76 16.10 8.76
C ILE A 180 -8.76 16.53 9.83
N THR A 181 -8.08 15.55 10.42
CA THR A 181 -6.93 15.77 11.31
C THR A 181 -5.69 15.26 10.60
N ILE A 182 -4.57 15.95 10.73
CA ILE A 182 -3.28 15.55 10.17
C ILE A 182 -2.28 15.56 11.32
N GLY A 183 -1.68 14.41 11.62
CA GLY A 183 -0.55 14.32 12.54
C GLY A 183 -0.87 14.16 14.03
N GLU A 184 -2.01 13.57 14.41
CA GLU A 184 -2.21 13.10 15.79
C GLU A 184 -1.83 11.62 15.92
N GLU A 185 -0.54 11.34 16.15
CA GLU A 185 -0.13 10.08 16.76
C GLU A 185 -0.44 10.15 18.27
N LYS A 186 -1.22 9.18 18.79
CA LYS A 186 -1.23 8.93 20.24
C LYS A 186 0.18 8.51 20.65
N PRO A 187 0.72 9.00 21.78
CA PRO A 187 2.01 8.57 22.25
C PRO A 187 1.95 7.08 22.59
N VAL A 188 2.86 6.30 22.01
CA VAL A 188 3.23 4.99 22.54
C VAL A 188 4.08 5.26 23.79
N VAL A 189 3.43 5.24 24.95
CA VAL A 189 4.05 4.98 26.25
C VAL A 189 3.54 3.60 26.67
N GLU A 190 4.35 2.66 27.12
CA GLU A 190 5.40 2.79 28.14
C GLU A 190 6.68 2.00 27.79
N GLU A 191 7.82 2.67 27.89
CA GLU A 191 9.10 2.02 28.12
C GLU A 191 9.13 1.46 29.55
N ALA A 192 9.60 0.23 29.68
CA ALA A 192 9.78 -0.46 30.95
C ALA A 192 10.65 0.36 31.93
N GLU A 193 10.15 0.52 33.15
CA GLU A 193 10.94 0.99 34.29
C GLU A 193 12.10 0.00 34.55
N VAL A 194 13.33 0.46 34.32
CA VAL A 194 14.52 -0.19 34.85
C VAL A 194 14.77 0.42 36.22
N GLU A 195 14.44 -0.32 37.28
CA GLU A 195 14.87 -0.03 38.64
C GLU A 195 16.39 0.08 38.69
N LYS A 196 16.90 1.23 39.14
CA LYS A 196 18.27 1.38 39.59
C LYS A 196 18.24 1.33 41.12
N GLU A 197 18.76 0.26 41.70
CA GLU A 197 19.12 0.21 43.11
C GLU A 197 20.19 1.26 43.40
N GLU A 198 19.84 2.24 44.24
CA GLU A 198 20.79 3.14 44.89
C GLU A 198 21.43 2.40 46.08
N THR A 199 22.75 2.22 46.03
CA THR A 199 23.54 1.83 47.19
C THR A 199 23.76 3.05 48.09
N GLU A 200 22.98 3.16 49.15
CA GLU A 200 23.37 3.88 50.37
C GLU A 200 24.00 2.89 51.34
N GLU A 201 25.30 3.01 51.62
CA GLU A 201 25.84 2.61 52.91
C GLU A 201 26.77 3.72 53.41
N GLU A 202 26.16 4.57 54.23
CA GLU A 202 26.78 5.60 55.03
C GLU A 202 27.35 4.98 56.32
N GLN A 203 28.28 5.71 56.96
CA GLN A 203 28.74 5.62 58.37
C GLN A 203 30.07 4.88 58.60
N ARG A 204 31.19 5.61 58.73
CA ARG A 204 31.75 6.16 60.00
C ARG A 204 31.84 5.14 61.11
N ILE A 205 33.07 4.83 61.58
CA ILE A 205 33.54 4.90 63.00
C ILE A 205 35.10 4.85 63.00
N PRO A 206 35.81 5.23 64.07
CA PRO A 206 36.15 6.56 64.58
C PRO A 206 37.57 7.05 64.17
#